data_AF-A0AAX0WWT6-F1
#
_entry.id   AF-A0AAX0WWT6-F1
#
_cell.length_a   1.000
_cell.length_b   1.000
_cell.length_c   1.000
_cell.angle_alpha   90.00
_cell.angle_beta   90.00
_cell.angle_gamma   90.00
#
_symmetry.space_group_name_H-M   'P 1'
#
loop_
_entity.id
_entity.type
_entity.pdbx_description
1 polymer ?
#
loop_
_entity_poly.entity_id
_entity_poly.type
_entity_poly.pdbx_seq_one_letter_code
_entity_poly.pdbx_strand_id
1 'polypeptide(L)' 'MMFLFHIAITMGFIAFILSISLLIWGLRHQGAGVSLAKVLGSLIAVLSVIGVLCSGYYGIKYWHEGYFETPAAMEKVPH' A
#
# COMPACT_ATOMS: atom_id res chain seq x y z
N MET A 1 9.77 12.31 -5.34
CA MET A 1 9.33 10.94 -5.71
C MET A 1 9.50 9.96 -4.53
N MET A 2 10.70 9.85 -3.96
CA MET A 2 11.06 8.89 -2.89
C MET A 2 10.18 8.99 -1.62
N PHE A 3 9.91 10.20 -1.13
CA PHE A 3 9.10 10.39 0.08
C PHE A 3 7.66 9.87 -0.04
N LEU A 4 6.99 10.14 -1.17
CA LEU A 4 5.64 9.66 -1.44
C LEU A 4 5.59 8.12 -1.54
N PHE A 5 6.64 7.52 -2.11
CA PHE A 5 6.79 6.07 -2.16
C PHE A 5 6.89 5.44 -0.77
N HIS A 6 7.67 6.04 0.14
CA HIS A 6 7.73 5.58 1.54
C HIS A 6 6.39 5.71 2.26
N ILE A 7 5.65 6.81 2.06
CA ILE A 7 4.31 6.97 2.63
C ILE A 7 3.35 5.91 2.09
N ALA A 8 3.36 5.65 0.78
CA ALA A 8 2.47 4.66 0.16
C ALA A 8 2.72 3.25 0.73
N ILE A 9 3.99 2.84 0.84
CA ILE A 9 4.36 1.53 1.40
C ILE A 9 3.99 1.43 2.89
N THR A 10 4.32 2.44 3.69
CA THR A 10 4.01 2.43 5.13
C THR A 10 2.51 2.41 5.39
N MET A 11 1.72 3.21 4.67
CA MET A 11 0.26 3.16 4.75
C MET A 11 -0.30 1.80 4.31
N GLY A 12 0.27 1.19 3.27
CA GLY A 12 -0.07 -0.17 2.84
C GLY A 12 0.12 -1.19 3.97
N PHE A 13 1.29 -1.20 4.61
CA PHE A 13 1.55 -2.10 5.73
C PHE A 13 0.66 -1.85 6.95
N ILE A 14 0.38 -0.59 7.29
CA ILE A 14 -0.56 -0.25 8.38
C ILE A 14 -1.95 -0.80 8.06
N ALA A 15 -2.45 -0.57 6.84
CA ALA A 15 -3.74 -1.10 6.40
C ALA A 15 -3.78 -2.63 6.44
N PHE A 16 -2.67 -3.30 6.10
CA PHE A 16 -2.55 -4.75 6.17
C PHE A 16 -2.64 -5.26 7.62
N ILE A 17 -1.89 -4.66 8.54
CA ILE A 17 -1.90 -5.05 9.96
C ILE A 17 -3.29 -4.84 10.58
N LEU A 18 -3.93 -3.71 10.28
CA LEU A 18 -5.29 -3.42 10.75
C LEU A 18 -6.31 -4.43 10.19
N SER A 19 -6.19 -4.77 8.91
CA SER A 19 -7.03 -5.80 8.28
C SER A 19 -6.88 -7.16 8.94
N ILE A 20 -5.64 -7.63 9.18
CA ILE A 20 -5.39 -8.90 9.87
C ILE A 20 -5.93 -8.88 11.30
N SER A 21 -5.76 -7.76 12.00
CA SER A 21 -6.29 -7.58 13.36
C SER A 21 -7.82 -7.68 13.37
N LEU A 22 -8.49 -7.08 12.39
CA LEU A 22 -9.95 -7.14 12.22
C LEU A 22 -10.42 -8.57 11.90
N LEU A 23 -9.68 -9.31 11.07
CA LEU A 23 -9.95 -10.71 10.77
C LEU A 23 -9.81 -11.60 12.01
N ILE A 24 -8.73 -11.44 12.78
CA ILE A 24 -8.51 -12.18 14.03
C ILE A 24 -9.64 -11.87 15.03
N TRP A 25 -10.02 -10.59 15.15
CA TRP A 25 -11.12 -10.18 16.01
C TRP A 25 -12.46 -10.82 15.60
N GLY A 26 -12.76 -10.83 14.29
CA GLY A 26 -13.95 -11.48 13.74
C GLY A 26 -13.92 -13.01 13.80
N LEU A 27 -12.75 -13.64 13.94
CA LEU A 27 -12.66 -15.09 14.20
C LEU A 27 -12.93 -15.42 15.68
N ARG A 28 -12.63 -14.49 16.60
CA ARG A 28 -12.79 -14.69 18.05
C ARG A 28 -14.19 -14.34 18.58
N HIS A 29 -14.97 -13.54 17.86
CA HIS A 29 -16.29 -13.11 18.28
C HIS A 29 -17.39 -13.72 17.40
N GLN A 30 -18.58 -13.87 17.96
CA GLN A 30 -19.81 -14.25 17.23
C GLN A 30 -20.85 -13.13 17.37
N GLY A 31 -21.50 -12.74 16.28
CA GLY A 31 -22.49 -11.65 16.27
C GLY A 31 -22.74 -11.06 14.89
N ALA A 32 -23.74 -10.18 14.78
CA ALA A 32 -24.23 -9.62 13.50
C ALA A 32 -23.19 -8.80 12.70
N GLY A 33 -22.08 -8.37 13.31
CA GLY A 33 -21.00 -7.62 12.64
C GLY A 33 -19.84 -8.47 12.13
N VAL A 34 -19.78 -9.76 12.51
CA VAL A 34 -18.60 -10.62 12.27
C VAL A 34 -18.44 -10.98 10.79
N SER A 35 -19.55 -11.21 10.08
CA SER A 35 -19.52 -11.52 8.65
C SER A 35 -18.97 -10.33 7.84
N LEU A 36 -19.44 -9.12 8.16
CA LEU A 36 -18.94 -7.88 7.57
C LEU A 36 -17.46 -7.65 7.89
N ALA A 37 -17.03 -7.86 9.14
CA ALA A 37 -15.63 -7.73 9.54
C ALA A 37 -14.71 -8.70 8.76
N LYS A 38 -15.18 -9.93 8.50
CA LYS A 38 -14.45 -10.91 7.69
C LYS A 38 -14.34 -10.51 6.22
N VAL A 39 -15.44 -10.07 5.62
CA VAL A 39 -15.46 -9.63 4.21
C VAL A 39 -14.59 -8.39 4.02
N LEU A 40 -14.78 -7.36 4.84
CA LEU A 40 -13.99 -6.12 4.76
C LEU A 40 -12.52 -6.36 5.07
N GLY A 41 -12.22 -7.14 6.12
CA GLY A 41 -10.85 -7.52 6.45
C GLY A 41 -10.16 -8.22 5.28
N SER A 42 -10.81 -9.23 4.69
CA SER A 42 -10.26 -9.96 3.54
C SER A 42 -10.04 -9.06 2.32
N LEU A 43 -11.00 -8.19 2.01
CA LEU A 43 -10.93 -7.31 0.84
C LEU A 43 -9.81 -6.27 0.99
N ILE A 44 -9.67 -5.67 2.18
CA ILE A 44 -8.59 -4.73 2.50
C ILE A 44 -7.23 -5.43 2.50
N ALA A 45 -7.14 -6.68 2.98
CA ALA A 45 -5.89 -7.44 2.96
C ALA A 45 -5.38 -7.62 1.52
N VAL A 46 -6.27 -8.06 0.62
CA VAL A 46 -5.93 -8.29 -0.79
C VAL A 46 -5.52 -6.98 -1.47
N LEU A 47 -6.28 -5.91 -1.29
CA LEU A 47 -5.97 -4.60 -1.87
C LEU A 47 -4.64 -4.05 -1.35
N SER A 48 -4.35 -4.21 -0.06
CA SER A 48 -3.09 -3.77 0.52
C SER A 48 -1.89 -4.53 -0.07
N VAL A 49 -1.99 -5.86 -0.19
CA VAL A 49 -0.92 -6.67 -0.81
C VAL A 49 -0.67 -6.25 -2.25
N ILE A 50 -1.73 -6.09 -3.05
CA ILE A 50 -1.59 -5.63 -4.44
C ILE A 50 -0.98 -4.24 -4.51
N GLY A 51 -1.40 -3.32 -3.63
CA GLY A 51 -0.89 -1.95 -3.56
C GLY A 51 0.59 -1.89 -3.18
N VAL A 52 1.02 -2.69 -2.20
CA VAL A 52 2.43 -2.78 -1.79
C VAL A 52 3.28 -3.43 -2.88
N LEU A 53 2.80 -4.48 -3.55
CA LEU A 53 3.50 -5.10 -4.67
C LEU A 53 3.64 -4.15 -5.86
N CYS A 54 2.57 -3.46 -6.21
CA CYS A 54 2.56 -2.46 -7.28
C CYS A 54 3.56 -1.34 -6.96
N SER A 55 3.45 -0.78 -5.75
CA SER A 55 4.38 0.25 -5.28
C SER A 55 5.81 -0.25 -5.36
N GLY A 56 6.11 -1.41 -4.77
CA GLY A 56 7.45 -2.02 -4.78
C GLY A 56 8.01 -2.25 -6.17
N TYR A 57 7.21 -2.74 -7.11
CA TYR A 57 7.62 -2.92 -8.51
C TYR A 57 8.01 -1.59 -9.16
N TYR A 58 7.15 -0.58 -9.05
CA TYR A 58 7.44 0.75 -9.60
C TYR A 58 8.61 1.41 -8.86
N GLY A 59 8.76 1.18 -7.56
CA GLY A 59 9.92 1.60 -6.79
C GLY A 59 11.20 1.00 -7.35
N ILE A 60 11.29 -0.31 -7.54
CA ILE A 60 12.50 -0.94 -8.10
C ILE A 60 12.75 -0.44 -9.53
N LYS A 61 11.71 -0.31 -10.34
CA LYS A 61 11.83 0.19 -11.72
C LYS A 61 12.37 1.63 -11.75
N TYR A 62 11.78 2.55 -10.99
CA TYR A 62 12.20 3.94 -10.93
C TYR A 62 13.58 4.11 -10.29
N TRP A 63 13.97 3.21 -9.39
CA TRP A 63 15.32 3.13 -8.87
C TRP A 63 16.32 2.74 -9.96
N HIS A 64 16.03 1.66 -10.69
CA HIS A 64 16.89 1.21 -11.79
C HIS A 64 17.02 2.24 -12.91
N GLU A 65 15.96 3.00 -13.19
CA GLU A 65 15.96 4.08 -14.19
C GLU A 65 16.58 5.40 -13.66
N GLY A 66 17.02 5.47 -12.40
CA GLY A 66 17.67 6.65 -11.81
C GLY A 66 16.72 7.82 -11.48
N TYR A 67 15.39 7.61 -11.53
CA TYR A 67 14.38 8.63 -11.27
C TYR A 67 14.30 9.10 -9.81
N PHE A 68 14.88 8.34 -8.87
CA PHE A 68 14.98 8.78 -7.48
C PHE A 68 16.16 9.72 -7.22
N GLU A 69 17.23 9.61 -8.02
CA GLU A 69 18.43 10.43 -7.91
C GLU A 69 18.36 11.69 -8.77
N THR A 70 17.55 11.65 -9.83
CA THR A 70 17.24 12.82 -10.64
C THR A 70 16.09 13.60 -9.99
N PRO A 71 16.30 14.86 -9.54
CA PRO A 71 15.16 15.72 -9.21
C PRO A 71 14.30 15.78 -10.46
N ALA A 72 13.00 15.56 -10.28
CA ALA A 72 11.97 15.55 -11.31
C ALA A 72 12.38 16.51 -12.43
N ALA A 73 12.53 16.00 -13.66
CA ALA A 73 12.93 16.80 -14.82
C ALA A 73 12.13 18.11 -14.79
N MET A 74 12.76 19.18 -14.29
CA MET A 74 12.26 20.51 -14.51
C MET A 74 12.39 20.64 -16.01
N GLU A 75 11.23 20.64 -16.64
CA GLU A 75 10.96 21.17 -17.97
C GLU A 75 12.23 21.79 -18.57
N LYS A 76 12.81 21.13 -19.58
CA LYS A 76 13.74 21.84 -20.45
C LYS A 76 12.92 22.96 -21.08
N VAL A 77 12.86 24.12 -20.44
CA VAL A 77 12.35 25.35 -21.02
C VAL A 77 13.30 25.65 -22.16
N PRO A 78 12.87 25.53 -23.42
CA PRO A 78 13.66 26.03 -24.52
C PRO A 78 13.43 27.53 -24.57
N HIS A 79 14.46 28.35 -24.32
CA HIS A 79 14.73 29.63 -25.00
C HIS A 79 16.11 30.15 -24.58
#